data_AF-A0A7C1G6E0-F1
#
_entry.id   AF-A0A7C1G6E0-F1
#
_cell.length_a   1.000
_cell.length_b   1.000
_cell.length_c   1.000
_cell.angle_alpha   90.00
_cell.angle_beta   90.00
_cell.angle_gamma   90.00
#
_symmetry.space_group_name_H-M   'P 1'
#
loop_
_entity.id
_entity.type
_entity.pdbx_description
1 polymer ?
#
loop_
_entity_poly.entity_id
_entity_poly.type
_entity_poly.pdbx_seq_one_letter_code
_entity_poly.pdbx_strand_id
1 'polypeptide(L)'
;MQKTNCWEFMKCGRESGGPNTSSLGICPASVDTSADGLNGGKNGGRICWTVAGTQCNGKVQGTFAEKRLLCFSCDFFIKVKDEEGVARFRLLKPRQLYRPQ
;
A
#
# COMPACT_ATOMS: atom_id res chain seq x y z
N MET A 1 -19.75 3.80 1.63
CA MET A 1 -19.06 3.37 0.39
C MET A 1 -17.79 2.63 0.78
N GLN A 2 -17.42 1.57 0.06
CA GLN A 2 -16.11 0.93 0.24
C GLN A 2 -15.00 1.82 -0.32
N LYS A 3 -13.88 1.95 0.39
CA LYS A 3 -12.70 2.72 -0.05
C LYS A 3 -11.84 1.85 -0.96
N THR A 4 -11.20 2.47 -1.96
CA THR A 4 -10.37 1.72 -2.91
C THR A 4 -8.99 1.40 -2.37
N ASN A 5 -8.48 0.24 -2.74
CA ASN A 5 -7.13 -0.23 -2.43
C ASN A 5 -6.13 0.22 -3.51
N CYS A 6 -4.83 0.13 -3.21
CA CYS A 6 -3.79 0.63 -4.12
C CYS A 6 -3.81 -0.07 -5.48
N TRP A 7 -4.13 -1.37 -5.56
CA TRP A 7 -4.15 -2.11 -6.83
C TRP A 7 -5.33 -1.70 -7.72
N GLU A 8 -6.47 -1.32 -7.14
CA GLU A 8 -7.62 -0.78 -7.86
C GLU A 8 -7.31 0.63 -8.38
N PHE A 9 -6.70 1.47 -7.55
CA PHE A 9 -6.34 2.85 -7.92
C PHE A 9 -5.24 2.87 -9.00
N MET A 10 -4.19 2.07 -8.81
CA MET A 10 -3.06 1.99 -9.75
C MET A 10 -3.35 1.11 -10.96
N LYS A 11 -4.46 0.35 -10.95
CA LYS A 11 -4.86 -0.63 -11.98
C LYS A 11 -3.73 -1.60 -12.34
N CYS A 12 -2.99 -2.08 -11.34
CA CYS A 12 -1.80 -2.90 -11.59
C CYS A 12 -2.11 -4.38 -11.86
N GLY A 13 -3.30 -4.87 -11.52
CA GLY A 13 -3.74 -6.25 -11.78
C GLY A 13 -2.97 -7.32 -11.00
N ARG A 14 -2.29 -6.94 -9.91
CA ARG A 14 -1.47 -7.83 -9.06
C ARG A 14 -2.15 -8.21 -7.74
N GLU A 15 -3.41 -7.84 -7.55
CA GLU A 15 -4.25 -8.35 -6.48
C GLU A 15 -4.37 -9.88 -6.54
N SER A 16 -4.76 -10.51 -5.43
CA SER A 16 -5.00 -11.97 -5.42
C SER A 16 -6.02 -12.35 -6.50
N GLY A 17 -5.63 -13.23 -7.43
CA GLY A 17 -6.43 -13.61 -8.59
C GLY A 17 -6.44 -12.60 -9.74
N GLY A 18 -5.66 -11.52 -9.66
CA GLY A 18 -5.56 -10.49 -10.68
C GLY A 18 -4.84 -10.97 -11.95
N PRO A 19 -5.08 -10.31 -13.11
CA PRO A 19 -4.62 -10.76 -14.42
C PRO A 19 -3.08 -10.77 -14.59
N ASN A 20 -2.36 -9.96 -13.81
CA ASN A 20 -0.90 -9.86 -13.88
C ASN A 20 -0.19 -10.70 -12.81
N THR A 21 -0.92 -11.50 -12.03
CA THR A 21 -0.32 -12.34 -11.00
C THR A 21 0.57 -13.44 -11.57
N SER A 22 0.20 -14.02 -12.72
CA SER A 22 1.00 -15.08 -13.38
C SER A 22 2.33 -14.57 -13.93
N SER A 23 2.40 -13.31 -14.36
CA SER A 23 3.59 -12.73 -15.00
C SER A 23 4.46 -11.90 -14.05
N LEU A 24 3.84 -11.13 -13.15
CA LEU A 24 4.53 -10.21 -12.23
C LEU A 24 4.48 -10.66 -10.76
N GLY A 25 3.86 -11.80 -10.47
CA GLY A 25 3.62 -12.29 -9.12
C GLY A 25 2.55 -11.49 -8.38
N ILE A 26 2.03 -12.09 -7.30
CA ILE A 26 1.03 -11.46 -6.42
C ILE A 26 1.65 -10.26 -5.68
N CYS A 27 0.90 -9.17 -5.58
CA CYS A 27 1.29 -7.98 -4.84
C CYS A 27 1.31 -8.29 -3.33
N PRO A 28 2.45 -8.07 -2.63
CA PRO A 28 2.53 -8.30 -1.19
C PRO A 28 1.44 -7.54 -0.42
N ALA A 29 1.12 -6.30 -0.83
CA ALA A 29 0.06 -5.51 -0.17
C ALA A 29 -1.33 -6.14 -0.29
N SER A 30 -1.60 -6.92 -1.34
CA SER A 30 -2.90 -7.58 -1.51
C SER A 30 -3.09 -8.84 -0.69
N VAL A 31 -2.02 -9.39 -0.09
CA VAL A 31 -2.06 -10.62 0.72
C VAL A 31 -1.63 -10.41 2.16
N ASP A 32 -1.15 -9.22 2.50
CA ASP A 32 -0.69 -8.88 3.84
C ASP A 32 -1.87 -8.63 4.80
N THR A 33 -2.36 -9.70 5.41
CA THR A 33 -3.49 -9.68 6.35
C THR A 33 -3.18 -8.99 7.67
N SER A 34 -1.89 -8.77 8.00
CA SER A 34 -1.50 -8.08 9.24
C SER A 34 -1.96 -6.62 9.31
N ALA A 35 -2.33 -6.06 8.15
CA ALA A 35 -2.79 -4.69 7.97
C ALA A 35 -4.28 -4.59 7.61
N ASP A 36 -5.02 -5.71 7.62
CA ASP A 36 -6.42 -5.72 7.21
C ASP A 36 -7.27 -4.75 8.04
N GLY A 37 -8.15 -4.00 7.36
CA GLY A 37 -8.98 -2.94 7.95
C GLY A 37 -8.27 -1.61 8.20
N LEU A 38 -6.93 -1.52 8.12
CA LEU A 38 -6.23 -0.25 8.32
C LEU A 38 -6.58 0.76 7.24
N ASN A 39 -6.83 2.00 7.66
CA ASN A 39 -7.34 3.08 6.82
C ASN A 39 -8.59 2.65 6.02
N GLY A 40 -9.43 1.75 6.56
CA GLY A 40 -10.60 1.22 5.85
C GLY A 40 -10.29 0.42 4.59
N GLY A 41 -9.08 -0.12 4.49
CA GLY A 41 -8.62 -0.96 3.38
C GLY A 41 -8.76 -2.46 3.63
N LYS A 42 -8.52 -3.24 2.59
CA LYS A 42 -8.36 -4.69 2.65
C LYS A 42 -6.88 -5.04 2.66
N ASN A 43 -6.45 -5.94 3.55
CA ASN A 43 -5.05 -6.33 3.74
C ASN A 43 -4.15 -5.07 3.83
N GLY A 44 -3.01 -5.05 3.15
CA GLY A 44 -2.14 -3.89 3.06
C GLY A 44 -2.57 -2.82 2.03
N GLY A 45 -3.77 -2.92 1.46
CA GLY A 45 -4.18 -2.15 0.28
C GLY A 45 -4.24 -0.64 0.48
N ARG A 46 -4.56 -0.17 1.68
CA ARG A 46 -4.58 1.27 2.04
C ARG A 46 -3.46 1.69 2.98
N ILE A 47 -2.39 0.88 3.02
CA ILE A 47 -1.16 1.18 3.72
C ILE A 47 0.06 0.65 2.94
N CYS A 48 -0.07 0.55 1.62
CA CYS A 48 0.88 -0.17 0.76
C CYS A 48 2.31 0.38 0.86
N TRP A 49 2.50 1.66 1.20
CA TRP A 49 3.80 2.29 1.48
C TRP A 49 4.58 1.64 2.62
N THR A 50 3.92 0.87 3.49
CA THR A 50 4.56 0.12 4.57
C THR A 50 4.94 -1.32 4.23
N VAL A 51 4.53 -1.80 3.06
CA VAL A 51 4.73 -3.19 2.63
C VAL A 51 5.93 -3.24 1.68
N ALA A 52 6.98 -4.01 1.98
CA ALA A 52 8.11 -4.17 1.06
C ALA A 52 7.70 -4.93 -0.23
N GLY A 53 8.47 -4.77 -1.32
CA GLY A 53 8.28 -5.56 -2.55
C GLY A 53 7.07 -5.21 -3.41
N THR A 54 6.33 -4.13 -3.11
CA THR A 54 5.27 -3.66 -4.01
C THR A 54 5.87 -2.92 -5.22
N GLN A 55 5.14 -2.96 -6.34
CA GLN A 55 5.48 -2.19 -7.54
C GLN A 55 4.42 -1.10 -7.77
N CYS A 56 4.87 0.10 -8.08
CA CYS A 56 4.04 1.23 -8.50
C CYS A 56 4.50 1.65 -9.90
N ASN A 57 3.58 1.84 -10.84
CA ASN A 57 3.89 2.15 -12.26
C ASN A 57 4.86 1.15 -12.92
N GLY A 58 4.74 -0.15 -12.63
CA GLY A 58 5.61 -1.19 -13.20
C GLY A 58 7.06 -1.17 -12.71
N LYS A 59 7.41 -0.31 -11.74
CA LYS A 59 8.73 -0.28 -11.11
C LYS A 59 8.68 -0.79 -9.68
N VAL A 60 9.62 -1.65 -9.30
CA VAL A 60 9.84 -2.07 -7.91
C VAL A 60 10.27 -0.86 -7.10
N GLN A 61 9.53 -0.54 -6.04
CA GLN A 61 9.82 0.61 -5.18
C GLN A 61 10.72 0.16 -4.02
N GLY A 62 12.01 -0.05 -4.32
CA GLY A 62 13.13 -0.18 -3.39
C GLY A 62 12.91 -0.93 -2.07
N THR A 63 13.77 -0.62 -1.10
CA THR A 63 13.61 -1.00 0.31
C THR A 63 12.56 -0.12 0.99
N PHE A 64 12.08 -0.49 2.19
CA PHE A 64 11.06 0.28 2.93
C PHE A 64 11.45 1.76 3.15
N ALA A 65 12.74 2.05 3.37
CA ALA A 65 13.22 3.41 3.59
C ALA A 65 13.14 4.27 2.31
N GLU A 66 13.62 3.75 1.19
CA GLU A 66 13.56 4.42 -0.14
C GLU A 66 12.12 4.65 -0.58
N LYS A 67 11.27 3.66 -0.27
CA LYS A 67 9.84 3.71 -0.56
C LYS A 67 9.11 4.83 0.18
N ARG A 68 9.55 5.20 1.38
CA ARG A 68 8.84 6.17 2.22
C ARG A 68 8.87 7.59 1.64
N LEU A 69 10.01 8.02 1.10
CA LEU A 69 10.15 9.32 0.45
C LEU A 69 9.31 9.40 -0.84
N LEU A 70 9.40 8.37 -1.70
CA LEU A 70 8.64 8.30 -2.95
C LEU A 70 7.13 8.16 -2.72
N CYS A 71 6.73 7.51 -1.62
CA CYS A 71 5.31 7.34 -1.30
C CYS A 71 4.66 8.59 -0.70
N PHE A 72 5.39 9.50 -0.06
CA PHE A 72 4.78 10.74 0.46
C PHE A 72 4.32 11.69 -0.65
N SER A 73 4.88 11.54 -1.85
CA SER A 73 4.44 12.21 -3.09
C SER A 73 3.52 11.33 -3.96
N CYS A 74 3.09 10.15 -3.49
CA CYS A 74 2.22 9.27 -4.27
C CYS A 74 0.77 9.73 -4.18
N ASP A 75 0.09 9.86 -5.33
CA ASP A 75 -1.32 10.25 -5.41
C ASP A 75 -2.24 9.38 -4.55
N PHE A 76 -1.95 8.07 -4.49
CA PHE A 76 -2.73 7.16 -3.65
C PHE A 76 -2.50 7.40 -2.15
N PHE A 77 -1.28 7.72 -1.74
CA PHE A 77 -1.00 8.07 -0.34
C PHE A 77 -1.74 9.36 0.06
N ILE A 78 -1.66 10.39 -0.79
CA ILE A 78 -2.34 11.67 -0.57
C ILE A 78 -3.85 11.43 -0.47
N LYS A 79 -4.43 10.67 -1.41
CA LYS A 79 -5.85 10.28 -1.38
C LYS A 79 -6.24 9.58 -0.09
N VAL A 80 -5.45 8.61 0.39
CA VAL A 80 -5.75 7.91 1.65
C VAL A 80 -5.69 8.87 2.83
N LYS A 81 -4.67 9.73 2.90
CA LYS A 81 -4.52 10.72 3.96
C LYS A 81 -5.71 11.69 4.01
N ASP A 82 -6.17 12.17 2.85
CA ASP A 82 -7.30 13.08 2.76
C ASP A 82 -8.62 12.40 3.15
N GLU A 83 -8.84 11.16 2.74
CA GLU A 83 -10.05 10.41 3.06
C GLU A 83 -10.15 9.94 4.51
N GLU A 84 -9.03 9.70 5.20
CA GLU A 84 -9.03 9.38 6.63
C GLU A 84 -9.07 10.63 7.51
N GLY A 85 -8.45 11.72 7.05
CA GLY A 85 -8.22 12.91 7.85
C GLY A 85 -7.24 12.68 9.00
N VAL A 86 -6.86 13.78 9.67
CA VAL A 86 -5.80 13.79 10.68
C VAL A 86 -6.06 12.88 11.89
N ALA A 87 -7.32 12.67 12.26
CA ALA A 87 -7.68 11.91 13.46
C ALA A 87 -7.64 10.38 13.27
N ARG A 88 -7.94 9.89 12.06
CA ARG A 88 -8.12 8.45 11.81
C ARG A 88 -7.00 7.84 10.99
N PHE A 89 -6.22 8.65 10.28
CA PHE A 89 -5.13 8.17 9.45
C PHE A 89 -4.10 7.36 10.27
N ARG A 90 -3.73 6.19 9.74
CA ARG A 90 -2.68 5.32 10.28
C ARG A 90 -1.56 5.22 9.26
N LEU A 91 -0.40 5.77 9.63
CA LEU A 91 0.78 5.80 8.77
C LEU A 91 1.53 4.46 8.73
N LEU A 92 1.53 3.72 9.85
CA LEU A 92 2.30 2.49 10.04
C LEU A 92 1.40 1.33 10.45
N LYS A 93 1.85 0.11 10.17
CA LYS A 93 1.21 -1.11 10.69
C LYS A 93 1.44 -1.26 12.20
N PRO A 94 0.61 -2.06 12.89
CA PRO A 94 0.91 -2.51 14.25
C PRO A 94 2.32 -3.10 14.33
N ARG A 95 3.08 -2.72 15.36
CA ARG A 95 4.46 -3.20 15.66
C ARG A 95 5.55 -2.81 14.65
N GLN A 96 5.23 -2.04 13.60
CA GLN A 96 6.24 -1.51 12.70
C GLN A 96 6.86 -0.24 13.31
N LEU A 97 8.09 -0.36 13.81
CA LEU A 97 8.81 0.76 14.41
C LEU A 97 9.55 1.57 13.34
N TYR A 98 9.47 2.90 13.46
CA TYR A 98 10.35 3.79 12.73
C TYR A 98 11.74 3.74 13.36
N ARG A 99 12.72 3.19 12.65
CA ARG A 99 14.13 3.32 12.99
C ARG A 99 14.79 4.28 12.00
N PRO A 100 14.99 5.56 12.37
CA PRO A 100 15.86 6.42 11.58
C PRO A 100 17.26 5.81 11.60
N GLN A 101 17.90 5.75 10.42
CA GLN A 101 19.34 5.53 10.31
C GLN A 101 20.04 6.86 10.62
#